data_AF-A0A3D6DHS1-F1
#
_entry.id   AF-A0A3D6DHS1-F1
#
_cell.length_a   1.000
_cell.length_b   1.000
_cell.length_c   1.000
_cell.angle_alpha   90.00
_cell.angle_beta   90.00
_cell.angle_gamma   90.00
#
_symmetry.space_group_name_H-M   'P 1'
#
loop_
_entity.id
_entity.type
_entity.pdbx_description
1 polymer ?
#
loop_
_entity_poly.entity_id
_entity_poly.type
_entity_poly.pdbx_seq_one_letter_code
_entity_poly.pdbx_strand_id
1 'polypeptide(L)'
;FRYVAMRYGNRIFHKRGIKAESPKWRQDRRVFEAWCEGRTKCDFVNANMRELAATGFMSNRGRQNVASYLVHDLGVDWRLGASWFEHMLLDHDPASNCGNWIYVAGVGNDPRPNRKFNTTGQAERYDADGKYRRHWSHATLELDLQ
;
A
#
# COMPACT_ATOMS: atom_id res chain seq x y z
N PHE A 1 9.03 -14.97 0.67
CA PHE A 1 7.57 -15.22 0.83
C PHE A 1 7.08 -16.51 0.19
N ARG A 2 7.66 -17.01 -0.90
CA ARG A 2 7.27 -18.28 -1.54
C ARG A 2 7.09 -19.47 -0.58
N TYR A 3 8.08 -19.75 0.27
CA TYR A 3 7.97 -20.84 1.26
C TYR A 3 6.92 -20.60 2.35
N VAL A 4 6.63 -19.33 2.68
CA VAL A 4 5.54 -18.98 3.60
C VAL A 4 4.20 -19.33 2.94
N ALA A 5 4.01 -18.95 1.68
CA ALA A 5 2.82 -19.32 0.91
C ALA A 5 2.65 -20.85 0.82
N MET A 6 3.73 -21.60 0.56
CA MET A 6 3.69 -23.07 0.53
C MET A 6 3.32 -23.67 1.89
N ARG A 7 3.87 -23.13 2.99
CA ARG A 7 3.61 -23.65 4.35
C ARG A 7 2.19 -23.39 4.83
N TYR A 8 1.63 -22.21 4.55
CA TYR A 8 0.35 -21.78 5.11
C TYR A 8 -0.81 -21.88 4.13
N GLY A 9 -0.53 -22.12 2.84
CA GLY A 9 -1.52 -22.23 1.77
C GLY A 9 -2.43 -21.00 1.73
N ASN A 10 -3.73 -21.24 1.57
CA ASN A 10 -4.74 -20.18 1.41
C ASN A 10 -4.86 -19.22 2.59
N ARG A 11 -4.30 -19.55 3.76
CA ARG A 11 -4.32 -18.65 4.92
C ARG A 11 -3.67 -17.30 4.63
N ILE A 12 -2.73 -17.22 3.68
CA ILE A 12 -2.12 -15.94 3.29
C ILE A 12 -3.12 -14.95 2.66
N PHE A 13 -4.31 -15.41 2.26
CA PHE A 13 -5.38 -14.57 1.69
C PHE A 13 -6.50 -14.28 2.70
N HIS A 14 -6.52 -14.95 3.85
CA HIS A 14 -7.58 -14.81 4.85
C HIS A 14 -7.41 -13.50 5.62
N LYS A 15 -8.52 -12.90 6.08
CA LYS A 15 -8.52 -11.64 6.86
C LYS A 15 -7.50 -11.64 8.01
N ARG A 16 -7.40 -12.75 8.75
CA ARG A 16 -6.45 -12.96 9.87
C ARG A 16 -5.04 -13.38 9.46
N GLY A 17 -4.75 -13.44 8.16
CA GLY A 17 -3.50 -13.97 7.63
C GLY A 17 -3.14 -15.32 8.26
N ILE A 18 -1.91 -15.40 8.76
CA ILE A 18 -1.35 -16.59 9.41
C ILE A 18 -1.40 -16.52 10.94
N LYS A 19 -1.99 -15.46 11.52
CA LYS A 19 -2.19 -15.30 12.97
C LYS A 19 -3.55 -15.89 13.40
N ALA A 20 -3.72 -16.05 14.71
CA ALA A 20 -4.96 -16.56 15.30
C ALA A 20 -6.12 -15.56 15.16
N GLU A 21 -5.83 -14.27 15.36
CA GLU A 21 -6.79 -13.16 15.35
C GLU A 21 -6.40 -12.08 14.35
N SER A 22 -7.36 -11.20 14.05
CA SER A 22 -7.17 -10.05 13.16
C SER A 22 -7.65 -8.76 13.82
N PRO A 23 -6.97 -7.62 13.59
CA PRO A 23 -7.51 -6.31 13.93
C PRO A 23 -8.91 -6.05 13.33
N LYS A 24 -9.66 -5.15 13.95
CA LYS A 24 -10.91 -4.63 13.38
C LYS A 24 -10.58 -3.55 12.35
N TRP A 25 -10.67 -3.90 11.07
CA TRP A 25 -10.62 -2.94 9.98
C TRP A 25 -12.01 -2.45 9.57
N ARG A 26 -12.05 -1.22 9.08
CA ARG A 26 -13.25 -0.59 8.50
C ARG A 26 -13.35 -0.95 7.03
N GLN A 27 -14.58 -1.01 6.55
CA GLN A 27 -14.91 -1.14 5.13
C GLN A 27 -15.49 0.20 4.68
N ASP A 28 -14.62 1.19 4.52
CA ASP A 28 -15.01 2.49 3.98
C ASP A 28 -14.56 2.58 2.53
N ARG A 29 -15.52 2.43 1.62
CA ARG A 29 -15.27 2.39 0.18
C ARG A 29 -14.70 3.71 -0.34
N ARG A 30 -15.20 4.85 0.17
CA ARG A 30 -14.78 6.18 -0.29
C ARG A 30 -13.32 6.46 0.12
N VAL A 31 -12.96 6.06 1.33
CA VAL A 31 -11.58 6.19 1.82
C VAL A 31 -10.63 5.32 1.01
N PHE A 32 -11.05 4.09 0.66
CA PHE A 32 -10.26 3.20 -0.18
C PHE A 32 -10.08 3.73 -1.61
N GLU A 33 -11.15 4.23 -2.24
CA GLU A 33 -11.09 4.83 -3.58
C GLU A 33 -10.17 6.05 -3.61
N ALA A 34 -10.29 6.95 -2.63
CA ALA A 34 -9.36 8.08 -2.49
C ALA A 34 -7.90 7.65 -2.33
N TRP A 35 -7.63 6.51 -1.68
CA TRP A 35 -6.29 5.94 -1.62
C TRP A 35 -5.83 5.38 -2.97
N CYS A 36 -6.68 4.62 -3.66
CA CYS A 36 -6.36 4.06 -4.98
C CYS A 36 -5.99 5.16 -5.99
N GLU A 37 -6.73 6.27 -5.94
CA GLU A 37 -6.60 7.38 -6.90
C GLU A 37 -5.57 8.45 -6.44
N GLY A 38 -4.88 8.23 -5.32
CA GLY A 38 -3.87 9.18 -4.81
C GLY A 38 -4.46 10.55 -4.44
N ARG A 39 -5.59 10.56 -3.72
CA ARG A 39 -6.28 11.75 -3.17
C ARG A 39 -6.40 11.71 -1.64
N THR A 40 -5.43 11.11 -0.96
CA THR A 40 -5.35 11.10 0.50
C THR A 40 -4.83 12.45 1.03
N LYS A 41 -4.77 12.60 2.35
CA LYS A 41 -4.15 13.76 3.01
C LYS A 41 -2.61 13.72 2.98
N CYS A 42 -2.00 12.62 2.54
CA CYS A 42 -0.55 12.45 2.48
C CYS A 42 -0.06 12.53 1.04
N ASP A 43 0.65 13.61 0.70
CA ASP A 43 1.23 13.85 -0.62
C ASP A 43 2.22 12.76 -1.06
N PHE A 44 3.02 12.22 -0.14
CA PHE A 44 3.96 11.13 -0.41
C PHE A 44 3.24 9.83 -0.80
N VAL A 45 2.13 9.51 -0.12
CA VAL A 45 1.27 8.37 -0.49
C VAL A 45 0.64 8.63 -1.85
N ASN A 46 0.12 9.84 -2.07
CA ASN A 46 -0.53 10.20 -3.33
C ASN A 46 0.40 10.08 -4.53
N ALA A 47 1.64 10.56 -4.42
CA ALA A 47 2.66 10.44 -5.45
C ALA A 47 2.93 8.97 -5.85
N ASN A 48 3.08 8.10 -4.86
CA ASN A 48 3.28 6.67 -5.09
C ASN A 48 2.05 6.00 -5.75
N MET A 49 0.85 6.30 -5.27
CA MET A 49 -0.37 5.73 -5.85
C MET A 49 -0.57 6.19 -7.30
N ARG A 50 -0.16 7.40 -7.64
CA ARG A 50 -0.17 7.92 -9.02
C ARG A 50 0.91 7.30 -9.90
N GLU A 51 2.12 7.09 -9.38
CA GLU A 51 3.17 6.32 -10.08
C GLU A 51 2.64 4.93 -10.45
N LEU A 52 2.03 4.22 -9.49
CA LEU A 52 1.44 2.90 -9.72
C LEU A 52 0.36 2.95 -10.81
N ALA A 53 -0.53 3.94 -10.75
CA ALA A 53 -1.58 4.11 -11.74
C ALA A 53 -1.06 4.37 -13.16
N ALA A 54 0.00 5.18 -13.28
CA ALA A 54 0.54 5.57 -14.57
C ALA A 54 1.47 4.52 -15.19
N THR A 55 2.15 3.71 -14.37
CA THR A 55 3.28 2.88 -14.82
C THR A 55 3.09 1.39 -14.58
N GLY A 56 2.16 0.99 -13.70
CA GLY A 56 2.06 -0.38 -13.21
C GLY A 56 3.25 -0.82 -12.33
N PHE A 57 4.08 0.13 -11.88
CA PHE A 57 5.21 -0.12 -10.98
C PHE A 57 5.15 0.83 -9.78
N MET A 58 5.75 0.41 -8.67
CA MET A 58 5.98 1.27 -7.51
C MET A 58 7.25 0.81 -6.80
N SER A 59 8.11 1.75 -6.42
CA SER A 59 9.31 1.43 -5.64
C SER A 59 8.97 0.64 -4.36
N ASN A 60 9.86 -0.27 -3.92
CA ASN A 60 9.63 -1.05 -2.70
C ASN A 60 9.40 -0.14 -1.46
N ARG A 61 10.09 1.00 -1.40
CA ARG A 61 9.88 2.01 -0.34
C ARG A 61 8.48 2.61 -0.42
N GLY A 62 8.00 2.89 -1.61
CA GLY A 62 6.61 3.28 -1.88
C GLY A 62 5.61 2.25 -1.38
N ARG A 63 5.77 1.00 -1.82
CA ARG A 63 4.87 -0.12 -1.46
C ARG A 63 4.71 -0.25 0.05
N GLN A 64 5.82 -0.17 0.80
CA GLN A 64 5.78 -0.21 2.27
C GLN A 64 4.98 0.95 2.89
N ASN A 65 5.18 2.17 2.39
CA ASN A 65 4.52 3.35 2.93
C ASN A 65 3.03 3.39 2.61
N VAL A 66 2.63 3.13 1.36
CA VAL A 66 1.22 3.17 0.96
C VAL A 66 0.42 2.05 1.63
N ALA A 67 1.01 0.85 1.79
CA ALA A 67 0.39 -0.25 2.50
C ALA A 67 0.22 0.07 4.00
N SER A 68 1.28 0.61 4.63
CA SER A 68 1.21 1.03 6.03
C SER A 68 0.15 2.09 6.25
N TYR A 69 0.07 3.09 5.37
CA TYR A 69 -0.90 4.16 5.45
C TYR A 69 -2.34 3.63 5.33
N LEU A 70 -2.59 2.73 4.35
CA LEU A 70 -3.90 2.11 4.18
C LEU A 70 -4.36 1.35 5.45
N VAL A 71 -3.46 0.54 6.02
CA VAL A 71 -3.79 -0.30 7.18
C VAL A 71 -3.89 0.52 8.47
N HIS A 72 -2.93 1.40 8.74
CA HIS A 72 -2.75 2.01 10.07
C HIS A 72 -3.31 3.42 10.19
N ASP A 73 -3.29 4.21 9.11
CA ASP A 73 -3.81 5.58 9.13
C ASP A 73 -5.26 5.62 8.67
N LEU A 74 -5.60 4.86 7.62
CA LEU A 74 -6.97 4.77 7.11
C LEU A 74 -7.79 3.66 7.79
N GLY A 75 -7.13 2.67 8.42
CA GLY A 75 -7.82 1.58 9.11
C GLY A 75 -8.56 0.62 8.16
N VAL A 76 -8.15 0.54 6.91
CA VAL A 76 -8.81 -0.25 5.85
C VAL A 76 -8.28 -1.68 5.85
N ASP A 77 -9.14 -2.63 5.49
CA ASP A 77 -8.78 -4.05 5.36
C ASP A 77 -7.71 -4.23 4.29
N TRP A 78 -6.57 -4.78 4.69
CA TRP A 78 -5.39 -4.94 3.86
C TRP A 78 -5.65 -5.71 2.56
N ARG A 79 -6.66 -6.59 2.54
CA ARG A 79 -6.99 -7.39 1.35
C ARG A 79 -7.46 -6.53 0.19
N LEU A 80 -8.07 -5.38 0.47
CA LEU A 80 -8.45 -4.42 -0.57
C LEU A 80 -7.21 -3.84 -1.25
N GLY A 81 -6.21 -3.45 -0.46
CA GLY A 81 -4.92 -2.99 -0.99
C GLY A 81 -4.16 -4.08 -1.73
N ALA A 82 -4.16 -5.31 -1.22
CA ALA A 82 -3.54 -6.46 -1.90
C ALA A 82 -4.19 -6.74 -3.26
N SER A 83 -5.53 -6.67 -3.34
CA SER A 83 -6.28 -6.86 -4.59
C SER A 83 -6.04 -5.71 -5.58
N TRP A 84 -5.93 -4.47 -5.09
CA TRP A 84 -5.55 -3.33 -5.94
C TRP A 84 -4.14 -3.50 -6.52
N PHE A 85 -3.19 -3.95 -5.70
CA PHE A 85 -1.83 -4.23 -6.15
C PHE A 85 -1.78 -5.39 -7.15
N GLU A 86 -2.62 -6.41 -7.00
CA GLU A 86 -2.79 -7.47 -7.99
C GLU A 86 -3.31 -6.95 -9.34
N HIS A 87 -4.25 -6.01 -9.30
CA HIS A 87 -4.79 -5.39 -10.51
C HIS A 87 -3.76 -4.51 -11.23
N MET A 88 -2.91 -3.80 -10.48
CA MET A 88 -2.07 -2.73 -11.03
C MET A 88 -0.62 -3.13 -11.29
N LEU A 89 -0.03 -4.02 -10.51
CA LEU A 89 1.40 -4.29 -10.57
C LEU A 89 1.77 -5.21 -11.75
N LEU A 90 2.67 -4.74 -12.61
CA LEU A 90 3.25 -5.55 -13.68
C LEU A 90 4.11 -6.71 -13.14
N ASP A 91 4.71 -6.52 -11.96
CA ASP A 91 5.53 -7.53 -11.28
C ASP A 91 4.75 -8.34 -10.23
N HIS A 92 3.43 -8.44 -10.39
CA HIS A 92 2.59 -9.16 -9.44
C HIS A 92 3.02 -10.64 -9.29
N ASP A 93 3.32 -11.03 -8.05
CA ASP A 93 3.45 -12.42 -7.61
C ASP A 93 2.58 -12.61 -6.35
N PRO A 94 1.63 -13.56 -6.34
CA PRO A 94 0.71 -13.74 -5.21
C PRO A 94 1.42 -13.95 -3.87
N ALA A 95 2.52 -14.72 -3.88
CA ALA A 95 3.25 -15.00 -2.64
C ALA A 95 3.92 -13.74 -2.08
N SER A 96 4.58 -12.96 -2.93
CA SER A 96 5.30 -11.75 -2.55
C SER A 96 4.35 -10.60 -2.24
N ASN A 97 3.28 -10.43 -3.02
CA ASN A 97 2.26 -9.41 -2.78
C ASN A 97 1.55 -9.68 -1.44
N CYS A 98 0.84 -10.80 -1.31
CA CYS A 98 0.11 -11.11 -0.09
C CYS A 98 1.04 -11.24 1.11
N GLY A 99 2.24 -11.81 0.92
CA GLY A 99 3.26 -11.93 1.95
C GLY A 99 3.68 -10.58 2.55
N ASN A 100 3.92 -9.57 1.71
CA ASN A 100 4.23 -8.21 2.19
C ASN A 100 3.01 -7.55 2.85
N TRP A 101 1.81 -7.74 2.29
CA TRP A 101 0.60 -7.15 2.86
C TRP A 101 0.24 -7.72 4.23
N ILE A 102 0.29 -9.04 4.43
CA ILE A 102 0.05 -9.63 5.76
C ILE A 102 1.12 -9.21 6.76
N TYR A 103 2.36 -9.00 6.29
CA TYR A 103 3.45 -8.49 7.13
C TYR A 103 3.13 -7.08 7.64
N VAL A 104 2.77 -6.16 6.75
CA VAL A 104 2.37 -4.78 7.10
C VAL A 104 1.10 -4.76 7.95
N ALA A 105 0.13 -5.61 7.64
CA ALA A 105 -1.15 -5.68 8.36
C ALA A 105 -1.05 -6.27 9.78
N GLY A 106 0.14 -6.69 10.21
CA GLY A 106 0.36 -7.32 11.52
C GLY A 106 -0.22 -8.73 11.65
N VAL A 107 -0.66 -9.32 10.54
CA VAL A 107 -1.23 -10.69 10.48
C VAL A 107 -0.31 -11.70 9.79
N GLY A 108 0.96 -11.31 9.58
CA GLY A 108 2.03 -12.07 8.95
C GLY A 108 3.11 -12.52 9.94
N ASN A 109 4.30 -12.86 9.42
CA ASN A 109 5.44 -13.32 10.22
C ASN A 109 6.23 -12.19 10.91
N ASP A 110 5.60 -11.05 11.22
CA ASP A 110 6.32 -9.95 11.89
C ASP A 110 6.56 -10.30 13.37
N PRO A 111 7.81 -10.35 13.85
CA PRO A 111 8.11 -10.46 15.28
C PRO A 111 7.83 -9.16 16.04
N ARG A 112 7.65 -8.02 15.35
CA ARG A 112 7.43 -6.71 15.98
C ARG A 112 5.95 -6.33 15.94
N PRO A 113 5.31 -6.01 17.08
CA PRO A 113 3.95 -5.50 17.07
C PRO A 113 3.92 -4.08 16.46
N ASN A 114 2.87 -3.77 15.70
CA ASN A 114 2.51 -2.41 15.26
C ASN A 114 3.57 -1.66 14.43
N ARG A 115 4.09 -2.28 13.37
CA ARG A 115 5.06 -1.65 12.45
C ARG A 115 4.42 -0.60 11.52
N LYS A 116 3.95 0.49 12.11
CA LYS A 116 3.47 1.68 11.40
C LYS A 116 4.64 2.50 10.86
N PHE A 117 4.62 2.85 9.58
CA PHE A 117 5.52 3.83 8.99
C PHE A 117 4.99 5.24 9.23
N ASN A 118 5.87 6.13 9.71
CA ASN A 118 5.61 7.58 9.71
C ASN A 118 5.88 8.11 8.30
N THR A 119 4.83 8.31 7.50
CA THR A 119 4.95 8.73 6.10
C THR A 119 5.61 10.09 5.93
N THR A 120 5.41 11.03 6.87
CA THR A 120 6.10 12.33 6.87
C THR A 120 7.61 12.15 7.02
N GLY A 121 8.05 11.41 8.03
CA GLY A 121 9.48 11.13 8.22
C GLY A 121 10.10 10.29 7.09
N GLN A 122 9.29 9.49 6.39
CA GLN A 122 9.74 8.74 5.21
C GLN A 122 9.89 9.68 4.00
N ALA A 123 8.97 10.63 3.80
CA ALA A 123 9.10 11.65 2.78
C ALA A 123 10.34 12.52 3.02
N GLU A 124 10.56 12.99 4.25
CA GLU A 124 11.77 13.76 4.62
C GLU A 124 13.06 12.97 4.36
N ARG A 125 13.06 11.66 4.59
CA ARG A 125 14.25 10.82 4.43
C ARG A 125 14.54 10.43 2.98
N TYR A 126 13.51 10.16 2.19
CA TYR A 126 13.65 9.56 0.85
C TYR A 126 13.28 10.51 -0.30
N ASP A 127 12.68 11.66 0.00
CA ASP A 127 12.26 12.71 -0.93
C ASP A 127 12.36 14.10 -0.26
N ALA A 128 13.51 14.35 0.38
CA ALA A 128 13.78 15.54 1.18
C ALA A 128 13.55 16.84 0.40
N ASP A 129 13.95 16.86 -0.86
CA ASP A 129 13.78 18.01 -1.76
C ASP A 129 12.41 18.03 -2.46
N GLY A 130 11.55 17.04 -2.22
CA GLY A 130 10.20 16.93 -2.78
C GLY A 130 10.16 16.67 -4.29
N LYS A 131 11.28 16.30 -4.94
CA LYS A 131 11.32 16.10 -6.39
C LYS A 131 10.36 15.01 -6.84
N TYR A 132 10.33 13.88 -6.14
CA TYR A 132 9.46 12.76 -6.47
C TYR A 132 7.99 13.13 -6.29
N ARG A 133 7.63 13.77 -5.17
CA ARG A 133 6.27 14.24 -4.94
C ARG A 133 5.81 15.27 -5.95
N ARG A 134 6.66 16.22 -6.35
CA ARG A 134 6.34 17.21 -7.39
C ARG A 134 6.13 16.54 -8.74
N HIS A 135 7.01 15.63 -9.13
CA HIS A 135 6.90 14.90 -10.39
C HIS A 135 5.53 14.22 -10.54
N TRP A 136 5.05 13.57 -9.47
CA TRP A 136 3.75 12.88 -9.45
C TRP A 136 2.59 13.73 -8.88
N SER A 137 2.80 15.03 -8.61
CA SER A 137 1.74 15.90 -8.08
C SER A 137 0.70 16.29 -9.15
N HIS A 138 1.04 16.16 -10.43
CA HIS A 138 0.19 16.49 -11.55
C HIS A 138 -0.84 15.38 -11.81
N ALA A 139 -2.02 15.52 -11.21
CA ALA A 139 -3.23 14.93 -11.75
C ALA A 139 -3.96 16.05 -12.49
N THR A 140 -4.17 15.86 -13.79
CA THR A 140 -4.76 16.80 -14.77
C THR A 140 -3.77 17.88 -15.22
N LEU A 141 -3.01 17.59 -16.28
CA LEU A 141 -2.95 18.58 -17.35
C LEU A 141 -4.41 18.77 -17.76
N GLU A 142 -5.08 19.78 -17.20
CA GLU A 142 -6.12 20.45 -17.97
C GLU A 142 -5.43 20.73 -19.30
N LEU A 143 -5.91 20.07 -20.35
CA LEU A 143 -5.62 20.53 -21.69
C LEU A 143 -6.11 21.96 -21.69
N ASP A 144 -5.17 22.91 -21.59
CA ASP A 144 -5.37 24.31 -21.93
C ASP A 144 -5.78 24.34 -23.40
N LEU A 145 -7.04 23.98 -23.67
CA LEU A 145 -7.72 24.30 -24.91
C LEU A 145 -8.10 25.77 -24.77
N GLN A 146 -7.16 26.62 -25.16
CA GLN A 146 -7.44 27.99 -25.60
C GLN A 146 -8.18 27.96 -26.94
#